data_AF-A0A8T5RI42-F1
#
_entry.id   AF-A0A8T5RI42-F1
#
_cell.length_a   1.000
_cell.length_b   1.000
_cell.length_c   1.000
_cell.angle_alpha   90.00
_cell.angle_beta   90.00
_cell.angle_gamma   90.00
#
_symmetry.space_group_name_H-M   'P 1'
#
loop_
_entity.id
_entity.type
_entity.pdbx_description
1 polymer ?
#
loop_
_entity_poly.entity_id
_entity_poly.type
_entity_poly.pdbx_seq_one_letter_code
_entity_poly.pdbx_strand_id
1 'polypeptide(L)'
;MSLWKIFLKFADGTGKELELFDAKTYFGGYLKLKRSFFNALNKSIKMTKKYITNKAIDKVLGPDESDWTLNPWMLLIIKDNEKKMPFWFFIKREKDLSGVLIAIGPKTYAEYNNKNLSEAKREVKRLVNYIITYLNKFNCIVFLPTHLK
;
A
#
# COMPACT_ATOMS: atom_id res chain seq x y z
N MET A 1 -12.79 11.30 8.73
CA MET A 1 -12.14 10.11 8.12
C MET A 1 -10.99 9.72 9.02
N SER A 2 -10.89 8.44 9.36
CA SER A 2 -9.79 7.92 10.18
C SER A 2 -8.49 7.88 9.36
N LEU A 3 -7.39 8.37 9.92
CA LEU A 3 -6.11 8.50 9.23
C LEU A 3 -5.05 7.61 9.87
N TRP A 4 -4.23 6.98 9.04
CA TRP A 4 -3.03 6.27 9.44
C TRP A 4 -1.83 7.17 9.15
N LYS A 5 -0.92 7.32 10.12
CA LYS A 5 0.34 8.07 9.93
C LYS A 5 1.49 7.10 9.79
N ILE A 6 2.23 7.22 8.70
CA ILE A 6 3.39 6.37 8.40
C ILE A 6 4.61 7.26 8.30
N PHE A 7 5.58 7.00 9.16
CA PHE A 7 6.85 7.68 9.17
C PHE A 7 7.86 6.84 8.39
N LEU A 8 8.35 7.40 7.30
CA LEU A 8 9.41 6.84 6.49
C LEU A 8 10.74 7.48 6.89
N LYS A 9 11.77 6.65 7.05
CA LYS A 9 13.16 7.08 7.28
C LYS A 9 14.07 6.38 6.29
N PHE A 10 14.81 7.16 5.51
CA PHE A 10 15.70 6.67 4.47
C PHE A 10 17.15 6.66 4.94
N ALA A 11 18.00 5.92 4.22
CA ALA A 11 19.41 5.73 4.57
C ALA A 11 20.24 7.04 4.51
N ASP A 12 19.81 8.00 3.70
CA ASP A 12 20.41 9.34 3.61
C ASP A 12 20.03 10.26 4.78
N GLY A 13 19.28 9.74 5.77
CA GLY A 13 18.78 10.48 6.93
C GLY A 13 17.51 11.27 6.66
N THR A 14 17.00 11.28 5.42
CA THR A 14 15.75 11.97 5.11
C THR A 14 14.56 11.24 5.73
N GLY A 15 13.60 12.02 6.24
CA GLY A 15 12.37 11.54 6.82
C GLY A 15 11.16 12.05 6.03
N LYS A 16 10.09 11.24 5.97
CA LYS A 16 8.82 11.67 5.39
C LYS A 16 7.65 11.09 6.15
N GLU A 17 6.69 11.94 6.49
CA GLU A 17 5.40 11.51 7.02
C GLU A 17 4.38 11.37 5.88
N LEU A 18 3.63 10.28 5.90
CA LEU A 18 2.52 10.03 4.98
C LEU A 18 1.23 9.83 5.78
N GLU A 19 0.21 10.59 5.42
CA GLU A 19 -1.16 10.37 5.88
C GLU A 19 -1.92 9.51 4.87
N LEU A 20 -2.46 8.39 5.35
CA LEU A 20 -3.30 7.49 4.57
C LEU A 20 -4.69 7.38 5.15
N PHE A 21 -5.66 7.10 4.30
CA PHE A 21 -7.07 7.04 4.66
C PHE A 21 -7.46 5.60 4.95
N ASP A 22 -8.11 5.38 6.08
CA ASP A 22 -8.53 4.06 6.52
C ASP A 22 -9.42 3.39 5.47
N ALA A 23 -8.99 2.22 5.00
CA ALA A 23 -9.67 1.48 3.95
C ALA A 23 -11.06 1.00 4.39
N LYS A 24 -11.27 0.75 5.70
CA LYS A 24 -12.54 0.26 6.24
C LYS A 24 -13.70 1.16 5.85
N THR A 25 -13.48 2.48 5.85
CA THR A 25 -14.49 3.49 5.48
C THR A 25 -14.95 3.34 4.04
N TYR A 26 -14.09 2.88 3.13
CA TYR A 26 -14.40 2.70 1.71
C TYR A 26 -15.03 1.35 1.40
N PHE A 27 -14.60 0.29 2.07
CA PHE A 27 -15.03 -1.07 1.73
C PHE A 27 -16.10 -1.65 2.67
N GLY A 28 -16.44 -0.96 3.77
CA GLY A 28 -17.34 -1.49 4.82
C GLY A 28 -16.69 -2.57 5.69
N GLY A 29 -15.36 -2.62 5.66
CA GLY A 29 -14.51 -3.70 6.17
C GLY A 29 -13.14 -3.62 5.52
N TYR A 30 -12.19 -4.46 5.92
CA TYR A 30 -10.88 -4.48 5.27
C TYR A 30 -10.83 -5.51 4.13
N LEU A 31 -10.21 -5.14 3.01
CA LEU A 31 -10.06 -6.02 1.86
C LEU A 31 -8.94 -7.03 2.12
N LYS A 32 -9.28 -8.32 2.19
CA LYS A 32 -8.30 -9.41 2.27
C LYS A 32 -7.65 -9.67 0.89
N LEU A 33 -6.33 -9.65 0.87
CA LEU A 33 -5.47 -9.96 -0.27
C LEU A 33 -4.94 -11.39 -0.12
N LYS A 34 -5.17 -12.24 -1.12
CA LYS A 34 -4.76 -13.65 -1.09
C LYS A 34 -3.23 -13.79 -1.15
N ARG A 35 -2.69 -14.86 -0.57
CA ARG A 35 -1.25 -15.23 -0.68
C ARG A 35 -0.73 -15.20 -2.12
N SER A 36 -1.55 -15.62 -3.09
CA SER A 36 -1.20 -15.63 -4.51
C SER A 36 -0.82 -14.25 -5.06
N PHE A 37 -1.46 -13.17 -4.57
CA PHE A 37 -1.11 -11.81 -4.96
C PHE A 37 0.34 -11.48 -4.58
N PHE A 38 0.75 -11.82 -3.35
CA PHE A 38 2.09 -11.52 -2.86
C PHE A 38 3.16 -12.41 -3.52
N ASN A 39 2.82 -13.67 -3.81
CA ASN A 39 3.71 -14.54 -4.60
C ASN A 39 3.95 -13.94 -5.99
N ALA A 40 2.90 -13.45 -6.65
CA ALA A 40 3.01 -12.81 -7.95
C ALA A 40 3.81 -11.50 -7.85
N LEU A 41 3.51 -10.64 -6.85
CA LEU A 41 4.25 -9.40 -6.62
C LEU A 41 5.75 -9.65 -6.40
N ASN A 42 6.12 -10.67 -5.62
CA ASN A 42 7.52 -11.04 -5.41
C ASN A 42 8.20 -11.50 -6.71
N LYS A 43 7.48 -12.26 -7.56
CA LYS A 43 7.96 -12.62 -8.90
C LYS A 43 8.15 -11.38 -9.76
N SER A 44 7.20 -10.45 -9.73
CA SER A 44 7.26 -9.18 -10.46
C SER A 44 8.47 -8.34 -10.09
N ILE A 45 8.74 -8.17 -8.79
CA ILE A 45 9.91 -7.42 -8.29
C ILE A 45 11.22 -7.98 -8.85
N LYS A 46 11.33 -9.32 -8.95
CA LYS A 46 12.52 -9.98 -9.49
C LYS A 46 12.66 -9.85 -11.01
N MET A 47 11.56 -9.70 -11.73
CA MET A 47 11.53 -9.71 -13.19
C MET A 47 11.68 -8.32 -13.83
N THR A 48 11.41 -7.23 -13.10
CA THR A 48 11.46 -5.87 -13.67
C THR A 48 12.14 -4.86 -12.77
N LYS A 49 12.97 -3.99 -13.37
CA LYS A 49 13.61 -2.86 -12.68
C LYS A 49 12.63 -1.74 -12.29
N LYS A 50 11.40 -1.77 -12.79
CA LYS A 50 10.33 -0.80 -12.45
C LYS A 50 9.78 -0.99 -11.03
N TYR A 51 10.13 -2.12 -10.40
CA TYR A 51 9.68 -2.48 -9.06
C TYR A 51 10.88 -2.48 -8.13
N ILE A 52 10.87 -1.57 -7.16
CA ILE A 52 11.98 -1.38 -6.24
C ILE A 52 11.48 -1.69 -4.83
N THR A 53 12.28 -2.40 -4.05
CA THR A 53 11.99 -2.65 -2.64
C THR A 53 12.99 -1.90 -1.77
N ASN A 54 12.51 -1.26 -0.71
CA ASN A 54 13.36 -0.56 0.24
C ASN A 54 12.82 -0.72 1.68
N LYS A 55 13.71 -0.73 2.67
CA LYS A 55 13.32 -0.75 4.08
C LYS A 55 13.32 0.69 4.58
N ALA A 56 12.14 1.24 4.84
CA ALA A 56 12.00 2.64 5.21
C ALA A 56 10.88 2.92 6.21
N ILE A 57 9.96 1.98 6.46
CA ILE A 57 8.88 2.22 7.44
C ILE A 57 9.48 2.16 8.84
N ASP A 58 9.58 3.32 9.48
CA ASP A 58 10.21 3.50 10.79
C ASP A 58 9.18 3.45 11.92
N LYS A 59 8.04 4.13 11.72
CA LYS A 59 6.95 4.19 12.70
C LYS A 59 5.59 4.18 12.02
N VAL A 60 4.60 3.54 12.66
CA VAL A 60 3.21 3.49 12.19
C VAL A 60 2.27 3.80 13.35
N LEU A 61 1.45 4.84 13.17
CA LEU A 61 0.40 5.19 14.12
C LEU A 61 -0.99 4.92 13.51
N GLY A 62 -1.84 4.28 14.31
CA GLY A 62 -3.24 4.08 13.99
C GLY A 62 -4.06 5.37 14.08
N PRO A 63 -5.35 5.34 13.69
CA PRO A 63 -6.23 6.50 13.76
C PRO A 63 -6.51 7.04 15.16
N ASP A 64 -6.27 6.23 16.18
CA ASP A 64 -6.37 6.54 17.60
C ASP A 64 -4.99 6.87 18.21
N GLU A 65 -3.98 7.12 17.38
CA GLU A 65 -2.59 7.37 17.75
C GLU A 65 -1.88 6.21 18.47
N SER A 66 -2.52 5.03 18.51
CA SER A 66 -1.87 3.83 19.03
C SER A 66 -0.68 3.43 18.15
N ASP A 67 0.37 2.90 18.78
CA ASP A 67 1.58 2.46 18.07
C ASP A 67 1.38 1.06 17.50
N TRP A 68 1.48 0.95 16.18
CA TRP A 68 1.38 -0.32 15.46
C TRP A 68 2.70 -0.71 14.76
N THR A 69 3.80 -0.04 15.08
CA THR A 69 5.07 -0.14 14.35
C THR A 69 5.55 -1.57 14.19
N LEU A 70 5.44 -2.41 15.23
CA LEU A 70 5.95 -3.79 15.24
C LEU A 70 5.13 -4.80 14.43
N ASN A 71 4.13 -4.35 13.66
CA ASN A 71 3.39 -5.22 12.76
C ASN A 71 4.13 -5.39 11.41
N PRO A 72 3.88 -6.50 10.69
CA PRO A 72 4.55 -6.77 9.42
C PRO A 72 3.89 -5.97 8.28
N TRP A 73 4.25 -4.68 8.21
CA TRP A 73 3.70 -3.75 7.24
C TRP A 73 4.29 -3.89 5.84
N MET A 74 3.56 -3.40 4.85
CA MET A 74 4.01 -3.22 3.49
C MET A 74 3.29 -2.01 2.89
N LEU A 75 4.05 -1.02 2.44
CA LEU A 75 3.51 0.14 1.72
C LEU A 75 3.90 0.04 0.25
N LEU A 76 2.90 -0.03 -0.62
CA LEU A 76 3.08 0.02 -2.07
C LEU A 76 2.79 1.44 -2.54
N ILE A 77 3.79 2.13 -3.08
CA ILE A 77 3.62 3.39 -3.79
C ILE A 77 3.68 3.11 -5.29
N ILE A 78 2.58 3.33 -5.98
CA ILE A 78 2.42 2.93 -7.37
C ILE A 78 2.09 4.16 -8.21
N LYS A 79 2.80 4.28 -9.33
CA LYS A 79 2.51 5.26 -10.37
C LYS A 79 2.18 4.50 -11.65
N ASP A 80 0.96 4.70 -12.14
CA ASP A 80 0.55 4.23 -13.45
C ASP A 80 1.20 5.13 -14.52
N ASN A 81 1.82 4.51 -15.52
CA ASN A 81 2.51 5.20 -16.61
C ASN A 81 1.53 5.77 -17.64
N GLU A 82 0.37 5.14 -17.81
CA GLU A 82 -0.70 5.57 -18.71
C GLU A 82 -1.58 6.60 -18.01
N LYS A 83 -1.96 6.32 -16.76
CA LYS A 83 -2.75 7.22 -15.93
C LYS A 83 -1.86 7.92 -14.94
N LYS A 84 -1.63 9.22 -15.11
CA LYS A 84 -0.71 10.03 -14.27
C LYS A 84 -1.09 10.14 -12.77
N MET A 85 -2.08 9.39 -12.28
CA MET A 85 -2.53 9.44 -10.90
C MET A 85 -1.82 8.34 -10.07
N PRO A 86 -0.94 8.72 -9.13
CA PRO A 86 -0.34 7.74 -8.23
C PRO A 86 -1.36 7.28 -7.20
N PHE A 87 -1.17 6.05 -6.71
CA PHE A 87 -1.97 5.49 -5.63
C PHE A 87 -1.10 4.62 -4.73
N TRP A 88 -1.48 4.58 -3.46
CA TRP A 88 -0.73 3.96 -2.38
C TRP A 88 -1.61 2.93 -1.69
N PHE A 89 -1.07 1.74 -1.46
CA PHE A 89 -1.72 0.68 -0.70
C PHE A 89 -0.89 0.34 0.52
N PHE A 90 -1.48 0.49 1.70
CA PHE A 90 -0.86 0.12 2.95
C PHE A 90 -1.48 -1.15 3.48
N ILE A 91 -0.64 -2.17 3.62
CA ILE A 91 -1.05 -3.55 3.79
C ILE A 91 -0.40 -4.10 5.05
N LYS A 92 -1.20 -4.72 5.92
CA LYS A 92 -0.71 -5.58 6.99
C LYS A 92 -0.57 -7.00 6.46
N ARG A 93 0.59 -7.64 6.65
CA ARG A 93 0.77 -9.07 6.34
C ARG A 93 0.23 -9.93 7.47
N GLU A 94 -0.33 -11.07 7.12
CA GLU A 94 -0.87 -12.04 8.07
C GLU A 94 0.02 -13.28 8.16
N LYS A 95 -0.10 -14.05 9.26
CA LYS A 95 0.68 -15.27 9.49
C LYS A 95 0.44 -16.35 8.42
N ASP A 96 -0.75 -16.39 7.83
CA ASP A 96 -1.12 -17.28 6.72
C ASP A 96 -0.52 -16.84 5.36
N LEU A 97 0.37 -15.85 5.38
CA LEU A 97 0.99 -15.22 4.22
C LEU A 97 0.00 -14.50 3.30
N SER A 98 -1.24 -14.28 3.74
CA SER A 98 -2.16 -13.33 3.14
C SER A 98 -1.86 -11.91 3.67
N GLY A 99 -2.66 -10.94 3.26
CA GLY A 99 -2.57 -9.59 3.83
C GLY A 99 -3.90 -8.88 3.79
N VAL A 100 -3.97 -7.75 4.46
CA VAL A 100 -5.17 -6.95 4.61
C VAL A 100 -4.83 -5.53 4.19
N LEU A 101 -5.60 -4.98 3.25
CA LEU A 101 -5.48 -3.57 2.88
C LEU A 101 -6.06 -2.71 4.01
N ILE A 102 -5.18 -2.03 4.74
CA ILE A 102 -5.52 -1.23 5.92
C ILE A 102 -5.81 0.21 5.54
N ALA A 103 -5.03 0.80 4.63
CA ALA A 103 -5.22 2.19 4.22
C ALA A 103 -4.86 2.44 2.76
N ILE A 104 -5.45 3.49 2.19
CA ILE A 104 -5.19 3.94 0.82
C ILE A 104 -4.74 5.40 0.80
N GLY A 105 -3.95 5.75 -0.22
CA GLY A 105 -3.58 7.13 -0.49
C GLY A 105 -3.16 7.31 -1.95
N PRO A 106 -2.60 8.47 -2.32
CA PRO A 106 -2.61 9.72 -1.55
C PRO A 106 -4.04 10.27 -1.40
N LYS A 107 -4.19 11.40 -0.68
CA LYS A 107 -5.49 12.07 -0.47
C LYS A 107 -6.33 12.19 -1.74
N THR A 108 -5.73 12.61 -2.86
CA THR A 108 -6.44 12.74 -4.14
C THR A 108 -7.05 11.42 -4.62
N TYR A 109 -6.35 10.29 -4.43
CA TYR A 109 -6.86 8.97 -4.79
C TYR A 109 -7.95 8.51 -3.81
N ALA A 110 -7.77 8.78 -2.52
CA ALA A 110 -8.76 8.47 -1.49
C ALA A 110 -10.07 9.26 -1.70
N GLU A 111 -9.98 10.55 -2.03
CA GLU A 111 -11.14 11.41 -2.32
C GLU A 111 -11.86 11.01 -3.60
N TYR A 112 -11.12 10.66 -4.67
CA TYR A 112 -11.71 10.15 -5.91
C TYR A 112 -12.57 8.90 -5.65
N ASN A 113 -12.04 7.95 -4.87
CA ASN A 113 -12.75 6.73 -4.50
C ASN A 113 -13.96 6.99 -3.58
N ASN A 114 -13.96 8.07 -2.79
CA ASN A 114 -15.07 8.38 -1.89
C ASN A 114 -16.33 8.86 -2.64
N LYS A 115 -16.17 9.46 -3.83
CA LYS A 115 -17.30 10.00 -4.60
C LYS A 115 -18.22 8.91 -5.16
N ASN A 116 -17.67 7.75 -5.51
CA ASN A 116 -18.41 6.59 -6.03
C ASN A 116 -17.98 5.30 -5.32
N LEU A 117 -18.48 5.06 -4.09
CA LEU A 117 -18.05 3.92 -3.26
C LEU A 117 -18.15 2.56 -3.97
N SER A 118 -19.24 2.27 -4.69
CA SER A 118 -19.43 0.97 -5.36
C SER A 118 -18.39 0.73 -6.46
N GLU A 119 -18.10 1.76 -7.25
CA GLU A 119 -17.10 1.71 -8.32
C GLU A 119 -15.68 1.65 -7.77
N ALA A 120 -15.41 2.41 -6.70
CA ALA A 120 -14.14 2.40 -5.99
C ALA A 120 -13.76 0.99 -5.50
N LYS A 121 -14.71 0.24 -4.93
CA LYS A 121 -14.46 -1.14 -4.51
C LYS A 121 -14.02 -2.02 -5.68
N ARG A 122 -14.69 -1.89 -6.81
CA ARG A 122 -14.39 -2.66 -8.03
C ARG A 122 -13.04 -2.23 -8.62
N GLU A 123 -12.75 -0.94 -8.63
CA GLU A 123 -11.52 -0.40 -9.18
C GLU A 123 -10.30 -0.81 -8.36
N VAL A 124 -10.32 -0.70 -7.04
CA VAL A 124 -9.20 -1.12 -6.19
C VAL A 124 -8.90 -2.61 -6.36
N LYS A 125 -9.94 -3.46 -6.38
CA LYS A 125 -9.78 -4.90 -6.66
C LYS A 125 -9.15 -5.15 -8.03
N ARG A 126 -9.59 -4.40 -9.05
CA ARG A 126 -9.01 -4.49 -10.40
C ARG A 126 -7.55 -4.06 -10.39
N LEU A 127 -7.21 -2.95 -9.74
CA LEU A 127 -5.86 -2.41 -9.65
C LEU A 127 -4.91 -3.40 -8.97
N VAL A 128 -5.31 -3.98 -7.83
CA VAL A 128 -4.56 -5.04 -7.13
C VAL A 128 -4.14 -6.15 -8.10
N ASN A 129 -5.07 -6.65 -8.92
CA ASN A 129 -4.75 -7.69 -9.90
C ASN A 129 -3.92 -7.16 -11.08
N TYR A 130 -4.15 -5.92 -11.50
CA TYR A 130 -3.47 -5.32 -12.65
C TYR A 130 -1.99 -5.05 -12.39
N ILE A 131 -1.63 -4.63 -11.17
CA ILE A 131 -0.24 -4.34 -10.77
C ILE A 131 0.64 -5.57 -11.00
N ILE A 132 0.17 -6.76 -10.62
CA ILE A 132 0.93 -8.00 -10.74
C ILE A 132 0.90 -8.61 -12.15
N THR A 133 -0.12 -8.29 -12.97
CA THR A 133 -0.28 -8.85 -14.32
C THR A 133 0.41 -7.99 -15.38
N TYR A 134 0.35 -6.66 -15.26
CA TYR A 134 0.81 -5.70 -16.28
C TYR A 134 2.02 -4.90 -15.80
N LEU A 135 3.12 -5.60 -15.54
CA LEU A 135 4.33 -5.05 -14.91
C LEU A 135 4.87 -3.80 -15.60
N ASN A 136 4.75 -3.72 -16.92
CA ASN A 136 5.28 -2.61 -17.71
C ASN A 136 4.47 -1.32 -17.59
N LYS A 137 3.22 -1.40 -17.12
CA LYS A 137 2.33 -0.25 -16.97
C LYS A 137 2.57 0.55 -15.69
N PHE A 138 3.29 -0.02 -14.73
CA PHE A 138 3.45 0.59 -13.42
C PHE A 138 4.92 0.77 -13.07
N ASN A 139 5.21 1.85 -12.35
CA ASN A 139 6.39 1.97 -11.50
C ASN A 139 5.93 1.79 -10.05
N CYS A 140 6.57 0.88 -9.33
CA CYS A 140 6.17 0.49 -7.99
C CYS A 140 7.35 0.56 -7.04
N ILE A 141 7.15 1.23 -5.91
CA ILE A 141 8.10 1.21 -4.79
C ILE A 141 7.41 0.49 -3.63
N VAL A 142 8.07 -0.53 -3.11
CA VAL A 142 7.62 -1.32 -1.97
C VAL A 142 8.46 -0.93 -0.77
N PHE A 143 7.85 -0.25 0.20
CA PHE A 143 8.47 0.02 1.49
C PHE A 143 8.11 -1.06 2.51
N LEU A 144 9.13 -1.54 3.19
CA LEU A 144 9.04 -2.51 4.28
C LEU A 144 9.51 -1.87 5.59
N PRO A 145 9.12 -2.44 6.75
CA PRO A 145 9.63 -2.02 8.04
C PRO A 145 11.13 -2.17 8.19
N THR A 146 11.74 -1.20 8.86
CA THR A 146 13.18 -1.19 9.18
C THR A 146 13.57 -2.28 10.17
N HIS A 147 12.65 -2.66 11.08
CA HIS A 147 12.89 -3.66 12.12
C HIS A 147 12.80 -5.11 11.62
N LEU A 148 12.25 -5.37 10.43
CA LEU A 148 12.21 -6.71 9.86
C LEU A 148 13.60 -7.04 9.27
N LYS A 149 14.27 -8.04 9.85
CA LYS A 149 15.57 -8.54 9.39
C LYS A 149 15.43 -9.27 8.05
#